data_AF-A0A967U3S0-F1
#
_entry.id   AF-A0A967U3S0-F1
#
_cell.length_a   1.000
_cell.length_b   1.000
_cell.length_c   1.000
_cell.angle_alpha   90.00
_cell.angle_beta   90.00
_cell.angle_gamma   90.00
#
_symmetry.space_group_name_H-M   'P 1'
#
loop_
_entity.id
_entity.type
_entity.pdbx_description
1 polymer ?
#
loop_
_entity_poly.entity_id
_entity_poly.type
_entity_poly.pdbx_seq_one_letter_code
_entity_poly.pdbx_strand_id
1 'polypeptide(L)' 'MRTEATEHIGETQGMENHDHDMIHDLSLRLDALWRYDQYIANAKGNRSLIAFWKKIKDQESSNIKSLKKHIANHAKKGCF' A
#
# COMPACT_ATOMS: atom_id res chain seq x y z
N MET A 1 -17.30 8.06 -25.71
CA MET A 1 -18.70 7.59 -25.85
C MET A 1 -18.88 6.53 -24.77
N ARG A 2 -19.71 6.76 -23.75
CA ARG A 2 -20.02 5.75 -22.71
C ARG A 2 -21.06 4.79 -23.29
N THR A 3 -20.86 3.49 -23.13
CA THR A 3 -21.85 2.44 -23.47
C THR A 3 -22.75 2.19 -22.26
N GLU A 4 -23.97 1.66 -22.44
CA GLU A 4 -24.90 1.28 -21.36
C GLU A 4 -24.19 0.44 -20.26
N ALA A 5 -23.22 -0.39 -20.66
CA ALA A 5 -22.40 -1.21 -19.75
C ALA A 5 -21.49 -0.41 -18.78
N THR A 6 -21.23 0.85 -19.04
CA THR A 6 -20.33 1.72 -18.24
C THR A 6 -21.07 2.90 -17.61
N GLU A 7 -22.37 3.03 -17.84
CA GLU A 7 -23.20 4.15 -17.40
C GLU A 7 -23.29 4.22 -15.87
N HIS A 8 -23.33 3.05 -15.23
CA HIS A 8 -23.45 2.91 -13.77
C HIS A 8 -22.12 2.79 -13.02
N ILE A 9 -20.98 2.81 -13.73
CA ILE A 9 -19.66 2.76 -13.08
C ILE A 9 -19.45 4.06 -12.29
N GLY A 10 -19.41 3.95 -10.97
CA GLY A 10 -19.19 5.07 -10.05
C GLY A 10 -20.45 5.62 -9.38
N GLU A 11 -21.65 5.14 -9.71
CA GLU A 11 -22.89 5.55 -9.00
C GLU A 11 -22.87 5.15 -7.51
N THR A 12 -22.09 4.12 -7.16
CA THR A 12 -21.78 3.75 -5.78
C THR A 12 -20.32 4.07 -5.46
N GLN A 13 -19.94 5.35 -5.49
CA GLN A 13 -18.65 5.77 -4.94
C GLN A 13 -18.69 5.61 -3.41
N GLY A 14 -18.23 4.44 -2.94
CA GLY A 14 -18.15 4.13 -1.50
C GLY A 14 -17.13 4.99 -0.73
N MET A 15 -16.23 5.68 -1.44
CA MET A 15 -15.30 6.69 -0.93
C MET A 15 -14.70 7.50 -2.09
N GLU A 16 -14.03 8.60 -1.77
CA GLU A 16 -13.26 9.38 -2.74
C GLU A 16 -12.10 8.56 -3.32
N ASN A 17 -11.74 8.84 -4.59
CA ASN A 17 -10.69 8.08 -5.28
C ASN A 17 -9.37 8.05 -4.51
N HIS A 18 -8.99 9.18 -3.91
CA HIS A 18 -7.73 9.28 -3.17
C HIS A 18 -7.73 8.49 -1.86
N ASP A 19 -8.89 8.32 -1.21
CA ASP A 19 -9.02 7.47 -0.03
C ASP A 19 -8.96 5.99 -0.41
N HIS A 20 -9.63 5.62 -1.50
CA HIS A 20 -9.52 4.28 -2.09
C HIS A 20 -8.07 3.93 -2.44
N ASP A 21 -7.36 4.85 -3.11
CA ASP A 21 -5.96 4.67 -3.50
C ASP A 21 -5.06 4.48 -2.27
N MET A 22 -5.26 5.25 -1.20
CA MET A 22 -4.50 5.09 0.04
C MET A 22 -4.74 3.73 0.70
N ILE A 23 -5.98 3.24 0.75
CA ILE A 23 -6.31 1.93 1.33
C ILE A 23 -5.75 0.80 0.48
N HIS A 24 -5.90 0.90 -0.84
CA HIS A 24 -5.36 -0.09 -1.78
C HIS A 24 -3.83 -0.16 -1.67
N ASP A 25 -3.13 0.98 -1.71
CA ASP A 25 -1.67 1.05 -1.59
C ASP A 25 -1.21 0.54 -0.21
N LEU A 26 -1.91 0.87 0.87
CA LEU A 26 -1.59 0.34 2.20
C LEU A 26 -1.63 -1.19 2.24
N SER A 27 -2.64 -1.79 1.60
CA SER A 27 -2.76 -3.26 1.50
C SER A 27 -1.55 -3.85 0.79
N LEU A 28 -1.21 -3.34 -0.40
CA LEU A 28 -0.05 -3.81 -1.19
C LEU A 28 1.26 -3.71 -0.42
N ARG A 29 1.46 -2.61 0.31
CA ARG A 29 2.67 -2.37 1.10
C ARG A 29 2.80 -3.33 2.28
N LEU A 30 1.71 -3.58 3.00
CA LEU A 30 1.70 -4.56 4.10
C LEU A 30 2.03 -5.96 3.58
N ASP A 31 1.48 -6.31 2.42
CA ASP A 31 1.77 -7.54 1.70
C ASP A 31 3.25 -7.65 1.33
N ALA A 32 3.84 -6.58 0.78
CA ALA A 32 5.27 -6.52 0.46
C ALA A 32 6.15 -6.65 1.71
N LEU A 33 5.80 -5.95 2.79
CA LEU A 33 6.53 -5.97 4.06
C LEU A 33 6.65 -7.40 4.61
N TRP A 34 5.56 -8.17 4.55
CA TRP A 34 5.53 -9.57 4.97
C TRP A 34 6.41 -10.46 4.08
N ARG A 35 6.40 -10.24 2.76
CA ARG A 35 7.23 -11.01 1.81
C ARG A 35 8.73 -10.78 1.97
N TYR A 36 9.15 -9.61 2.44
CA TYR A 36 10.58 -9.31 2.62
C TYR A 36 11.28 -10.27 3.57
N ASP A 37 10.60 -10.82 4.58
CA ASP A 37 11.20 -11.84 5.45
C ASP A 37 11.59 -13.09 4.66
N GLN A 38 10.72 -13.54 3.75
CA GLN A 38 11.03 -14.65 2.85
C GLN A 38 12.15 -14.29 1.87
N TYR A 39 12.19 -13.05 1.36
CA TYR A 39 13.26 -12.63 0.43
C TYR A 39 14.63 -12.60 1.12
N ILE A 40 14.68 -12.14 2.36
CA ILE A 40 15.88 -12.17 3.20
C ILE A 40 16.31 -13.62 3.46
N ALA A 41 15.37 -14.51 3.78
CA ALA A 41 15.65 -15.94 3.98
C ALA A 41 16.17 -16.60 2.70
N ASN A 42 15.58 -16.30 1.54
CA ASN A 42 15.98 -16.82 0.24
C ASN A 42 17.37 -16.32 -0.19
N ALA A 43 17.79 -15.14 0.27
CA ALA A 43 19.11 -14.58 -0.01
C ALA A 43 20.24 -15.19 0.82
N LYS A 44 20.00 -16.31 1.52
CA LYS A 44 21.00 -16.99 2.36
C LYS A 44 22.30 -17.23 1.60
N GLY A 45 23.42 -16.86 2.22
CA GLY A 45 24.76 -16.96 1.62
C GLY A 45 25.18 -15.75 0.79
N ASN A 46 24.24 -14.86 0.42
CA ASN A 46 24.53 -13.62 -0.29
C ASN A 46 24.36 -12.40 0.64
N ARG A 47 25.47 -11.97 1.25
CA ARG A 47 25.46 -10.85 2.22
C ARG A 47 24.96 -9.53 1.64
N SER A 48 25.32 -9.20 0.40
CA SER A 48 24.89 -7.93 -0.22
C SER A 48 23.39 -7.95 -0.51
N LEU A 49 22.86 -9.08 -0.98
CA LEU A 49 21.43 -9.23 -1.25
C LEU A 49 20.59 -9.22 0.05
N ILE A 50 21.09 -9.83 1.13
CA ILE A 50 20.46 -9.73 2.46
C ILE A 50 20.41 -8.27 2.92
N ALA A 51 21.52 -7.55 2.81
CA ALA A 51 21.60 -6.15 3.22
C ALA A 51 20.65 -5.26 2.40
N PHE A 52 20.55 -5.53 1.10
CA PHE A 52 19.60 -4.87 0.21
C PHE A 52 18.15 -5.09 0.67
N TRP A 53 17.71 -6.34 0.86
CA TRP A 53 16.32 -6.60 1.27
C TRP A 53 15.98 -6.05 2.64
N LYS A 54 16.92 -6.07 3.60
CA LYS A 54 16.74 -5.39 4.90
C LYS A 54 16.51 -3.89 4.73
N LYS A 55 17.35 -3.22 3.92
CA LYS A 55 17.19 -1.79 3.62
C LYS A 55 15.82 -1.49 3.00
N ILE A 56 15.38 -2.30 2.04
CA ILE A 56 14.06 -2.12 1.40
C ILE A 56 12.93 -2.33 2.43
N LYS A 57 13.03 -3.36 3.28
CA LYS A 57 12.05 -3.62 4.35
C LYS A 57 11.93 -2.45 5.35
N ASP A 58 13.06 -1.84 5.73
CA ASP A 58 13.09 -0.69 6.63
C ASP A 58 12.45 0.56 5.98
N GLN A 59 12.73 0.78 4.70
CA GLN A 59 12.08 1.84 3.91
C GLN A 59 10.58 1.62 3.83
N GLU A 60 10.14 0.39 3.57
CA GLU A 60 8.72 0.06 3.44
C GLU A 60 7.97 0.24 4.77
N SER A 61 8.60 -0.13 5.88
CA SER A 61 8.06 0.12 7.23
C SER A 61 7.83 1.61 7.48
N SER A 62 8.75 2.45 7.01
CA SER A 62 8.63 3.92 7.10
C SER A 62 7.51 4.46 6.20
N ASN A 63 7.38 3.93 4.99
CA ASN A 63 6.31 4.28 4.05
C ASN A 63 4.93 3.94 4.63
N ILE A 64 4.76 2.71 5.16
CA ILE A 64 3.53 2.26 5.81
C ILE A 64 3.16 3.17 6.98
N LYS A 65 4.13 3.55 7.82
CA LYS A 65 3.90 4.46 8.94
C LYS A 65 3.40 5.82 8.46
N SER A 66 4.00 6.37 7.40
CA SER A 66 3.58 7.64 6.81
C SER A 66 2.17 7.56 6.24
N LEU A 67 1.88 6.52 5.45
CA LEU A 67 0.57 6.31 4.82
C LEU A 67 -0.54 6.14 5.87
N LYS A 68 -0.31 5.34 6.91
CA LYS A 68 -1.25 5.22 8.05
C LYS A 68 -1.55 6.56 8.71
N LYS A 69 -0.56 7.46 8.81
CA LYS A 69 -0.75 8.81 9.35
C LYS A 69 -1.64 9.66 8.43
N HIS A 70 -1.47 9.57 7.12
CA HIS A 70 -2.33 10.26 6.16
C HIS A 70 -3.77 9.78 6.23
N ILE A 71 -3.98 8.46 6.20
CA ILE A 71 -5.32 7.84 6.35
C ILE A 71 -5.98 8.28 7.66
N ALA A 72 -5.25 8.22 8.79
CA ALA A 72 -5.79 8.65 10.08
C ALA A 72 -6.16 10.15 10.11
N ASN A 73 -5.43 10.99 9.37
CA ASN A 73 -5.76 12.41 9.26
C ASN A 73 -7.01 12.65 8.41
N HIS A 74 -7.22 11.87 7.34
CA HIS A 74 -8.42 11.93 6.51
C HIS A 74 -9.66 11.48 7.29
N ALA A 75 -9.56 10.34 7.99
CA ALA A 75 -10.63 9.84 8.86
C ALA A 75 -11.04 10.86 9.94
N LYS A 76 -10.07 11.54 10.58
CA LYS A 76 -10.36 12.58 11.59
C LYS A 76 -11.06 13.81 11.03
N LYS A 77 -10.82 14.15 9.77
CA LYS A 77 -11.46 15.28 9.09
C LYS A 77 -12.87 14.95 8.57
N GLY A 78 -13.31 13.70 8.70
CA GLY A 78 -14.59 13.23 8.15
C GLY A 78 -14.60 13.21 6.63
N CYS A 79 -13.42 13.18 5.99
CA CYS A 79 -13.26 13.07 4.55
C CYS A 79 -12.75 11.67 4.19
N PHE A 80 -13.42 10.65 4.73
CA PHE A 80 -13.12 9.24 4.56
C PHE A 80 -14.41 8.44 4.40
#